data_AF-A0A2T1CKK1-F1
#
_entry.id   AF-A0A2T1CKK1-F1
#
_cell.length_a   1.000
_cell.length_b   1.000
_cell.length_c   1.000
_cell.angle_alpha   90.00
_cell.angle_beta   90.00
_cell.angle_gamma   90.00
#
_symmetry.space_group_name_H-M   'P 1'
#
loop_
_entity.id
_entity.type
_entity.pdbx_description
1 polymer ?
#
loop_
_entity_poly.entity_id
_entity_poly.type
_entity_poly.pdbx_seq_one_letter_code
_entity_poly.pdbx_strand_id
1 'polypeptide(L)' 'MNIKKDVENAAEKLKLKAEARSENIEGTIRENLGEYSDDQEAVEAGQEKQAQADELRAEAENK' A
#
# COMPACT_ATOMS: atom_id res chain seq x y z
N MET A 1 -10.71 24.96 -20.24
CA MET A 1 -10.16 23.61 -19.93
C MET A 1 -8.66 23.69 -20.03
N ASN A 2 -7.95 23.39 -18.95
CA ASN A 2 -6.49 23.44 -18.93
C ASN A 2 -5.97 21.99 -19.01
N ILE A 3 -5.97 21.47 -20.23
CA ILE A 3 -5.77 20.04 -20.56
C ILE A 3 -4.49 19.47 -19.90
N LYS A 4 -3.43 20.29 -19.78
CA LYS A 4 -2.19 19.91 -19.09
C LYS A 4 -2.42 19.53 -17.62
N LYS A 5 -3.20 20.34 -16.91
CA LYS A 5 -3.49 20.17 -15.48
C LYS A 5 -4.38 18.94 -15.23
N ASP A 6 -5.26 18.63 -16.17
CA ASP A 6 -6.12 17.45 -16.13
C ASP A 6 -5.33 16.15 -16.37
N VAL A 7 -4.34 16.18 -17.28
CA VAL A 7 -3.43 15.06 -17.54
C VAL A 7 -2.46 14.83 -16.38
N GLU A 8 -1.89 15.89 -15.79
CA GLU A 8 -1.04 15.80 -14.60
C GLU A 8 -1.80 15.19 -13.41
N ASN A 9 -3.03 15.64 -13.16
CA ASN A 9 -3.91 15.05 -12.13
C ASN A 9 -4.22 13.57 -12.38
N ALA A 10 -4.43 13.18 -13.64
CA ALA A 10 -4.70 11.78 -13.98
C ALA A 10 -3.46 10.90 -13.77
N ALA A 11 -2.28 11.42 -14.10
CA ALA A 11 -1.02 10.73 -13.89
C ALA A 11 -0.68 10.55 -12.40
N GLU A 12 -0.87 11.59 -11.58
CA GLU A 12 -0.72 11.48 -10.12
C GLU A 12 -1.69 10.47 -9.51
N LYS A 13 -2.96 10.49 -9.92
CA LYS A 13 -3.94 9.48 -9.44
C LYS A 13 -3.58 8.06 -9.85
N LEU A 14 -3.05 7.88 -11.06
CA LEU A 14 -2.56 6.57 -11.53
C LEU A 14 -1.37 6.09 -10.71
N LYS A 15 -0.43 6.98 -10.40
CA LYS A 15 0.73 6.69 -9.56
C LYS A 15 0.29 6.27 -8.15
N LEU A 16 -0.55 7.06 -7.50
CA LEU A 16 -1.08 6.75 -6.16
C LEU A 16 -1.82 5.40 -6.14
N LYS A 17 -2.61 5.12 -7.18
CA LYS A 17 -3.33 3.86 -7.31
C LYS A 17 -2.40 2.66 -7.53
N ALA A 18 -1.28 2.86 -8.24
CA ALA A 18 -0.27 1.83 -8.45
C ALA A 18 0.51 1.54 -7.16
N GLU A 19 0.88 2.58 -6.40
CA GLU A 19 1.56 2.48 -5.10
C GLU A 19 0.68 1.72 -4.10
N ALA A 20 -0.58 2.12 -3.92
CA ALA A 20 -1.51 1.45 -3.02
C ALA A 20 -1.77 -0.02 -3.41
N ARG A 21 -1.77 -0.33 -4.72
CA ARG A 21 -1.93 -1.70 -5.20
C ARG A 21 -0.66 -2.54 -4.98
N SER A 22 0.51 -1.94 -5.11
CA SER A 22 1.80 -2.58 -4.83
C SER A 22 1.92 -2.97 -3.36
N GLU A 23 1.57 -2.06 -2.46
CA GLU A 23 1.60 -2.31 -1.01
C GLU A 23 0.63 -3.42 -0.59
N ASN A 24 -0.59 -3.43 -1.14
CA ASN A 24 -1.56 -4.48 -0.86
C ASN A 24 -1.06 -5.86 -1.33
N ILE A 25 -0.46 -5.92 -2.52
CA ILE A 25 0.16 -7.15 -3.04
C ILE A 25 1.32 -7.59 -2.14
N GLU A 26 2.19 -6.67 -1.72
CA GLU A 26 3.31 -6.98 -0.83
C GLU A 26 2.83 -7.46 0.54
N GLY A 27 1.80 -6.83 1.12
CA GLY A 27 1.15 -7.28 2.35
C GLY A 27 0.57 -8.69 2.20
N THR A 28 -0.20 -8.94 1.15
CA THR A 28 -0.77 -10.27 0.86
C THR A 28 0.33 -11.32 0.64
N ILE A 29 1.42 -10.98 -0.04
CA ILE A 29 2.57 -11.88 -0.22
C ILE A 29 3.23 -12.18 1.12
N ARG A 30 3.41 -11.18 1.99
CA ARG A 30 4.03 -11.35 3.31
C ARG A 30 3.13 -12.11 4.28
N GLU A 31 1.82 -11.92 4.26
CA GLU A 31 0.88 -12.74 5.04
C GLU A 31 0.93 -14.19 4.59
N ASN A 32 0.82 -14.44 3.27
CA ASN A 32 0.87 -15.80 2.75
C ASN A 32 2.23 -16.46 3.01
N LEU A 33 3.35 -15.74 2.85
CA LEU A 33 4.68 -16.26 3.18
C LEU A 33 4.90 -16.39 4.69
N GLY A 34 4.30 -15.51 5.50
CA GLY A 34 4.33 -15.55 6.96
C GLY A 34 3.56 -16.74 7.52
N GLU A 35 2.45 -17.16 6.88
CA GLU A 35 1.79 -18.44 7.15
C GLU A 35 2.68 -19.66 6.84
N TYR A 36 3.73 -19.50 6.02
CA TYR A 36 4.74 -20.52 5.71
C TYR A 36 6.10 -20.27 6.38
N SER A 37 6.22 -19.26 7.25
CA SER A 37 7.46 -18.90 7.95
C SER A 37 7.42 -19.43 9.38
N ASP A 38 8.28 -20.40 9.70
CA ASP A 38 8.50 -20.86 11.08
C ASP A 38 9.18 -19.79 11.98
N ASP A 39 9.53 -18.63 11.40
CA ASP A 39 10.15 -17.50 12.09
C ASP A 39 9.10 -16.46 12.50
N GLN A 40 8.72 -16.53 13.77
CA GLN A 40 7.69 -15.70 14.39
C GLN A 40 8.05 -14.20 14.41
N GLU A 41 9.33 -13.85 14.41
CA GLU A 41 9.82 -12.46 14.41
C GLU A 41 9.54 -11.78 13.05
N ALA A 42 9.62 -12.54 11.95
CA ALA A 42 9.31 -12.06 10.61
C ALA A 42 7.80 -11.82 10.41
N VAL A 43 6.95 -12.62 11.07
CA VAL A 43 5.49 -12.45 11.05
C VAL A 43 5.09 -11.18 11.79
N GLU A 44 5.63 -10.95 13.00
CA GLU A 44 5.36 -9.74 13.78
C GLU A 44 5.80 -8.47 13.04
N ALA A 45 7.01 -8.48 12.44
CA ALA A 45 7.50 -7.36 11.63
C ALA A 45 6.67 -7.13 10.35
N GLY A 46 6.06 -8.18 9.80
CA GLY A 46 5.14 -8.08 8.66
C GLY A 46 3.84 -7.39 9.05
N GLN A 47 3.23 -7.82 10.16
CA GLN A 47 1.98 -7.27 10.70
C GLN A 47 2.13 -5.80 11.11
N GLU A 48 3.24 -5.44 11.74
CA GLU A 48 3.50 -4.05 12.17
C GLU A 48 3.62 -3.10 10.97
N LYS A 49 4.25 -3.55 9.87
CA LYS A 49 4.32 -2.77 8.62
C LYS A 49 2.97 -2.65 7.92
N GLN A 50 2.14 -3.69 8.01
CA GLN A 50 0.81 -3.69 7.42
C GLN A 50 -0.12 -2.73 8.16
N ALA A 51 -0.04 -2.69 9.50
CA ALA A 51 -0.76 -1.72 10.32
C ALA A 51 -0.37 -0.25 9.99
N GLN A 52 0.93 0.02 9.77
CA GLN A 52 1.38 1.35 9.35
C GLN A 52 0.86 1.73 7.94
N ALA A 53 0.83 0.78 7.01
CA ALA A 53 0.29 1.01 5.67
C ALA A 53 -1.23 1.29 5.71
N ASP A 54 -1.97 0.57 6.55
CA ASP A 54 -3.41 0.80 6.76
C ASP A 54 -3.69 2.17 7.39
N GLU A 55 -2.85 2.62 8.33
CA GLU A 55 -2.96 3.94 8.95
C GLU A 55 -2.71 5.07 7.93
N LEU A 56 -1.66 4.95 7.10
CA LEU A 56 -1.37 5.90 6.02
C LEU A 56 -2.50 5.94 4.98
N ARG A 57 -3.11 4.79 4.68
CA ARG A 57 -4.26 4.70 3.79
C ARG A 57 -5.49 5.40 4.37
N ALA A 58 -5.78 5.17 5.65
CA ALA A 58 -6.89 5.83 6.34
C ALA A 58 -6.69 7.36 6.40
N GLU A 59 -5.46 7.83 6.57
CA GLU A 59 -5.13 9.25 6.56
C GLU A 59 -5.27 9.87 5.15
N ALA A 60 -4.93 9.11 4.10
CA ALA A 60 -5.10 9.51 2.71
C ALA A 60 -6.57 9.50 2.25
N GLU A 61 -7.41 8.60 2.78
CA GLU A 61 -8.84 8.54 2.47
C GLU A 61 -9.69 9.58 3.24
N ASN A 62 -9.15 10.18 4.31
CA ASN A 62 -9.81 11.23 5.11
C ASN A 62 -9.49 12.69 4.68
N LYS A 63 -8.73 12.89 3.59
CA LYS A 63 -8.36 14.21 3.04
C LYS A 63 -9.05 14.49 1.70
#